data_AF-C6BM75-F1
#
_entry.id   AF-C6BM75-F1
#
_cell.length_a   1.000
_cell.length_b   1.000
_cell.length_c   1.000
_cell.angle_alpha   90.00
_cell.angle_beta   90.00
_cell.angle_gamma   90.00
#
_symmetry.space_group_name_H-M   'P 1'
#
loop_
_entity.id
_entity.type
_entity.pdbx_description
1 polymer ?
#
loop_
_entity_poly.entity_id
_entity_poly.type
_entity_poly.pdbx_seq_one_letter_code
_entity_poly.pdbx_strand_id
1 'polypeptide(L)'
;MCVARVIRLLFVRAVVWLPVGLVICFTTHAHAVTCSFKPGNSGKTMQFTIPYNLTVPRDAPVGTVVWESAPMNVPTGHSWKCSTSFKAGTINWVGGAASADQKTDEPIGTTGLAWSELAPAKRIPC
;
A
#
# COMPACT_ATOMS: atom_id res chain seq x y z
N MET A 1 33.24 -16.96 -48.30
CA MET A 1 31.80 -16.97 -47.93
C MET A 1 31.50 -17.28 -46.46
N CYS A 2 32.43 -17.82 -45.65
CA CYS A 2 32.20 -18.11 -44.22
C CYS A 2 32.11 -16.88 -43.29
N VAL A 3 32.93 -15.85 -43.50
CA VAL A 3 33.09 -14.73 -42.55
C VAL A 3 31.82 -13.86 -42.44
N ALA A 4 31.18 -13.55 -43.57
CA ALA A 4 29.97 -12.72 -43.60
C ALA A 4 28.75 -13.38 -42.91
N ARG A 5 28.68 -14.72 -42.90
CA ARG A 5 27.61 -15.49 -42.25
C ARG A 5 27.79 -15.51 -40.73
N VAL A 6 29.03 -15.62 -40.26
CA VAL A 6 29.38 -15.57 -38.83
C VAL A 6 29.11 -14.18 -38.25
N ILE A 7 29.51 -13.11 -38.96
CA ILE A 7 29.25 -11.73 -38.53
C ILE A 7 27.75 -11.44 -38.45
N ARG A 8 26.95 -11.89 -39.44
CA ARG A 8 25.48 -11.75 -39.38
C ARG A 8 24.86 -12.48 -38.19
N LEU A 9 25.32 -13.70 -37.88
CA LEU A 9 24.82 -14.46 -36.74
C LEU A 9 25.19 -13.83 -35.39
N LEU A 10 26.39 -13.25 -35.29
CA LEU A 10 26.85 -12.51 -34.11
C LEU A 10 26.05 -11.22 -33.92
N PHE A 11 25.78 -10.46 -34.99
CA PHE A 11 24.94 -9.26 -34.94
C PHE A 11 23.49 -9.57 -34.56
N VAL A 12 22.88 -10.61 -35.14
CA VAL A 12 21.49 -10.99 -34.81
C VAL A 12 21.37 -11.42 -33.35
N ARG A 13 22.35 -12.18 -32.83
CA ARG A 13 22.39 -12.54 -31.40
C ARG A 13 22.57 -11.31 -30.53
N ALA A 14 23.53 -10.43 -30.83
CA ALA A 14 23.75 -9.21 -30.05
C ALA A 14 22.50 -8.31 -30.01
N VAL A 15 21.83 -8.10 -31.15
CA VAL A 15 20.63 -7.27 -31.26
C VAL A 15 19.42 -7.86 -30.53
N VAL A 16 19.34 -9.19 -30.36
CA VAL A 16 18.26 -9.84 -29.60
C VAL A 16 18.57 -9.89 -28.10
N TRP A 17 19.82 -10.14 -27.71
CA TRP A 17 20.20 -10.30 -26.30
C TRP A 17 20.42 -8.97 -25.56
N LEU A 18 20.83 -7.88 -26.26
CA LEU A 18 20.94 -6.54 -25.66
C LEU A 18 19.62 -5.97 -25.14
N PRO A 19 18.51 -5.94 -25.90
CA PRO A 19 17.25 -5.41 -25.41
C PRO A 19 16.63 -6.31 -24.33
N VAL A 20 16.85 -7.63 -24.36
CA VAL A 20 16.42 -8.53 -23.28
C VAL A 20 17.16 -8.23 -21.97
N GLY A 21 18.48 -8.03 -22.03
CA GLY A 21 19.25 -7.62 -20.85
C GLY A 21 18.84 -6.24 -20.32
N LEU A 22 18.52 -5.31 -21.23
CA LEU A 22 18.04 -3.98 -20.88
C LEU A 22 16.65 -4.02 -20.20
N VAL A 23 15.72 -4.82 -20.70
CA VAL A 23 14.38 -5.00 -20.12
C VAL A 23 14.46 -5.62 -18.71
N ILE A 24 15.40 -6.54 -18.45
CA ILE A 24 15.61 -7.12 -17.11
C ILE A 24 16.16 -6.07 -16.13
N CYS A 25 16.97 -5.10 -16.58
CA CYS A 25 17.52 -4.07 -15.70
C CYS A 25 16.48 -3.00 -15.29
N PHE A 26 15.41 -2.83 -16.06
CA PHE A 26 14.38 -1.83 -15.77
C PHE A 26 13.22 -2.33 -14.87
N THR A 27 13.16 -3.62 -14.53
CA THR A 27 12.02 -4.19 -13.78
C THR A 27 12.17 -4.21 -12.26
N THR A 28 13.28 -3.74 -11.69
CA THR A 28 13.49 -3.83 -10.23
C THR A 28 13.48 -2.49 -9.53
N HIS A 29 12.29 -1.91 -9.36
CA HIS A 29 12.03 -0.94 -8.29
C HIS A 29 10.86 -1.41 -7.42
N ALA A 30 10.95 -2.64 -6.90
CA ALA A 30 10.17 -3.01 -5.74
C ALA A 30 10.92 -2.48 -4.51
N HIS A 31 10.52 -1.32 -4.00
CA HIS A 31 10.94 -0.86 -2.68
C HIS A 31 10.37 -1.82 -1.63
N ALA A 32 11.05 -2.92 -1.37
CA ALA A 32 10.74 -3.84 -0.29
C ALA A 32 11.06 -3.13 1.03
N VAL A 33 10.11 -2.39 1.57
CA VAL A 33 10.22 -1.83 2.91
C VAL A 33 10.14 -2.99 3.90
N THR A 34 11.21 -3.23 4.64
CA THR A 34 11.22 -4.23 5.69
C THR A 34 10.74 -3.58 6.98
N CYS A 35 9.64 -4.09 7.51
CA CYS A 35 9.04 -3.59 8.74
C CYS A 35 8.96 -4.69 9.79
N SER A 36 9.22 -4.33 11.04
CA SER A 36 9.24 -5.25 12.18
C SER A 36 8.63 -4.60 13.41
N PHE A 37 7.96 -5.40 14.24
CA PHE A 37 7.51 -4.93 15.54
C PHE A 37 8.69 -4.65 16.47
N LYS A 38 8.56 -3.63 17.31
CA LYS A 38 9.51 -3.44 18.41
C LYS A 38 9.39 -4.61 19.39
N PRO A 39 10.43 -4.95 20.17
CA PRO A 39 10.35 -5.99 21.18
C PRO A 39 9.11 -5.84 22.07
N GLY A 40 8.38 -6.93 22.31
CA GLY A 40 7.14 -6.93 23.09
C GLY A 40 5.91 -6.32 22.40
N ASN A 41 6.02 -5.88 21.14
CA ASN A 41 4.88 -5.37 20.36
C ASN A 41 4.39 -6.43 19.37
N SER A 42 3.10 -6.34 19.01
CA SER A 42 2.48 -7.21 18.01
C SER A 42 1.25 -6.54 17.41
N GLY A 43 0.75 -7.08 16.30
CA GLY A 43 -0.52 -6.66 15.71
C GLY A 43 -1.65 -6.65 16.74
N LYS A 44 -2.49 -5.63 16.68
CA LYS A 44 -3.68 -5.50 17.51
C LYS A 44 -4.89 -5.35 16.60
N THR A 45 -6.00 -5.93 17.02
CA THR A 45 -7.25 -5.83 16.29
C THR A 45 -8.14 -4.81 16.98
N MET A 46 -8.68 -3.88 16.19
CA MET A 46 -9.72 -2.96 16.61
C MET A 46 -11.01 -3.37 15.91
N GLN A 47 -12.13 -3.33 16.63
CA GLN A 47 -13.43 -3.68 16.09
C GLN A 47 -14.32 -2.45 16.14
N PHE A 48 -14.88 -2.10 14.98
CA PHE A 48 -15.81 -0.99 14.82
C PHE A 48 -17.19 -1.55 14.50
N THR A 49 -18.21 -1.10 15.22
CA THR A 49 -19.60 -1.43 14.90
C THR A 49 -20.20 -0.30 14.09
N ILE A 50 -20.27 -0.49 12.78
CA ILE A 50 -20.90 0.45 11.87
C ILE A 50 -22.42 0.25 11.94
N PRO A 51 -23.23 1.33 11.99
CA PRO A 51 -24.69 1.21 11.90
C PRO A 51 -25.12 0.48 10.63
N TYR A 52 -26.14 -0.36 10.75
CA TYR A 52 -26.68 -1.11 9.62
C TYR A 52 -27.28 -0.20 8.54
N ASN A 53 -27.80 0.98 8.92
CA ASN A 53 -28.37 1.96 8.01
C ASN A 53 -27.48 3.21 7.96
N LEU A 54 -26.85 3.44 6.81
CA LEU A 54 -26.12 4.66 6.48
C LEU A 54 -26.86 5.41 5.38
N THR A 55 -27.12 6.70 5.59
CA THR A 55 -27.75 7.55 4.57
C THR A 55 -26.66 8.31 3.84
N VAL A 56 -26.45 8.00 2.56
CA VAL A 56 -25.49 8.69 1.70
C VAL A 56 -26.26 9.49 0.65
N PRO A 57 -26.14 10.83 0.62
CA PRO A 57 -26.74 11.63 -0.45
C PRO A 57 -26.19 11.20 -1.81
N ARG A 58 -27.07 11.14 -2.83
CA ARG A 58 -26.67 10.76 -4.19
C ARG A 58 -25.55 11.64 -4.75
N ASP A 59 -25.58 12.92 -4.41
CA ASP A 59 -24.66 13.95 -4.91
C ASP A 59 -23.54 14.26 -3.92
N ALA A 60 -23.28 13.36 -2.96
CA ALA A 60 -22.19 13.51 -2.01
C ALA A 60 -20.84 13.50 -2.75
N PRO A 61 -20.00 14.53 -2.60
CA PRO A 61 -18.67 14.54 -3.21
C PRO A 61 -17.79 13.43 -2.63
N VAL A 62 -16.79 13.00 -3.39
CA VAL A 62 -15.77 12.05 -2.94
C VAL A 62 -15.08 12.60 -1.69
N GLY A 63 -14.92 11.76 -0.67
CA GLY A 63 -14.37 12.14 0.64
C GLY A 63 -15.41 12.67 1.63
N THR A 64 -16.70 12.67 1.30
CA THR A 64 -17.76 12.98 2.28
C THR A 64 -17.73 11.99 3.43
N VAL A 65 -17.63 12.50 4.66
CA VAL A 65 -17.76 11.69 5.86
C VAL A 65 -19.24 11.33 6.05
N VAL A 66 -19.54 10.04 5.88
CA VAL A 66 -20.91 9.51 6.01
C VAL A 66 -21.26 9.07 7.43
N TRP A 67 -20.24 8.75 8.25
CA TRP A 67 -20.38 8.34 9.64
C TRP A 67 -19.04 8.42 10.37
N GLU A 68 -19.07 8.76 11.65
CA GLU A 68 -17.92 8.70 12.56
C GLU A 68 -18.32 7.97 13.85
N SER A 69 -17.42 7.15 14.37
CA SER A 69 -17.60 6.55 15.69
C SER A 69 -17.33 7.57 16.80
N ALA A 70 -17.82 7.28 18.01
CA ALA A 70 -17.23 7.91 19.19
C ALA A 70 -15.72 7.61 19.27
N PRO A 71 -14.90 8.47 19.89
CA PRO A 71 -13.48 8.19 20.10
C PRO A 71 -13.27 6.86 20.81
N MET A 72 -12.36 6.05 20.30
CA MET A 72 -12.02 4.75 20.88
C MET A 72 -10.57 4.70 21.33
N ASN A 73 -10.33 3.90 22.37
CA ASN A 73 -8.98 3.66 22.86
C ASN A 73 -8.27 2.64 21.95
N VAL A 74 -7.15 3.05 21.35
CA VAL A 74 -6.28 2.16 20.59
C VAL A 74 -5.52 1.24 21.56
N PRO A 75 -5.55 -0.09 21.38
CA PRO A 75 -4.82 -1.01 22.25
C PRO A 75 -3.32 -0.69 22.28
N THR A 76 -2.68 -0.68 23.44
CA THR A 76 -1.23 -0.41 23.53
C THR A 76 -0.39 -1.59 22.98
N GLY A 77 0.89 -1.34 22.67
CA GLY A 77 1.81 -2.42 22.26
C GLY A 77 1.73 -2.81 20.77
N HIS A 78 1.43 -1.86 19.89
CA HIS A 78 1.35 -2.01 18.43
C HIS A 78 2.46 -1.25 17.68
N SER A 79 3.56 -0.89 18.36
CA SER A 79 4.64 -0.10 17.75
C SER A 79 5.54 -0.96 16.86
N TRP A 80 5.89 -0.41 15.71
CA TRP A 80 6.67 -1.06 14.66
C TRP A 80 7.71 -0.06 14.12
N LYS A 81 8.71 -0.58 13.41
CA LYS A 81 9.77 0.19 12.75
C LYS A 81 9.96 -0.34 11.32
N CYS A 82 10.29 0.55 10.39
CA CYS A 82 10.61 0.21 9.01
C CYS A 82 11.98 0.73 8.61
N SER A 83 12.58 0.11 7.58
CA SER A 83 13.85 0.57 6.98
C SER A 83 13.74 1.93 6.29
N THR A 84 12.54 2.32 5.85
CA THR A 84 12.23 3.64 5.30
C THR A 84 10.93 4.19 5.86
N SER A 85 10.70 5.50 5.71
CA SER A 85 9.43 6.13 6.06
C SER A 85 8.29 5.48 5.28
N PHE A 86 7.38 4.81 5.99
CA PHE A 86 6.26 4.09 5.40
C PHE A 86 4.99 4.46 6.15
N LYS A 87 3.99 4.96 5.42
CA LYS A 87 2.64 5.17 5.97
C LYS A 87 1.95 3.81 6.01
N ALA A 88 2.12 3.07 7.10
CA ALA A 88 1.28 1.92 7.40
C ALA A 88 1.03 1.87 8.91
N GLY A 89 0.05 1.09 9.33
CA GLY A 89 -0.27 0.97 10.75
C GLY A 89 -1.55 0.20 10.99
N THR A 90 -2.45 0.24 10.00
CA THR A 90 -3.75 -0.40 10.04
C THR A 90 -3.98 -1.16 8.73
N ILE A 91 -4.72 -2.26 8.81
CA ILE A 91 -5.09 -3.08 7.66
C ILE A 91 -6.57 -3.37 7.81
N ASN A 92 -7.32 -3.12 6.74
CA ASN A 92 -8.71 -3.52 6.67
C ASN A 92 -8.80 -5.05 6.49
N TRP A 93 -9.48 -5.73 7.40
CA TRP A 93 -9.78 -7.15 7.25
C TRP A 93 -10.91 -7.43 6.25
N VAL A 94 -11.68 -6.40 5.88
CA VAL A 94 -12.85 -6.49 4.99
C VAL A 94 -12.64 -5.65 3.74
N GLY A 95 -11.97 -6.22 2.73
CA GLY A 95 -11.72 -5.56 1.45
C GLY A 95 -10.26 -5.67 1.03
N GLY A 96 -9.88 -4.85 0.04
CA GLY A 96 -8.49 -4.68 -0.34
C GLY A 96 -7.78 -3.73 0.61
N ALA A 97 -6.48 -3.91 0.80
CA ALA A 97 -5.65 -2.88 1.40
C ALA A 97 -5.45 -1.75 0.37
N ALA A 98 -5.56 -0.50 0.81
CA ALA A 98 -5.20 0.64 -0.01
C ALA A 98 -3.72 0.52 -0.46
N SER A 99 -3.41 1.02 -1.66
CA SER A 99 -2.03 1.12 -2.11
C SER A 99 -1.24 2.01 -1.15
N ALA A 100 0.08 1.82 -1.02
CA ALA A 100 0.89 2.48 0.01
C ALA A 100 0.80 4.02 0.02
N ASP A 101 0.43 4.60 -1.12
CA ASP A 101 0.16 6.01 -1.38
C ASP A 101 -1.25 6.48 -0.95
N GLN A 102 -2.22 5.56 -0.84
CA GLN A 102 -3.64 5.82 -0.56
C GLN A 102 -4.10 5.45 0.86
N LYS A 103 -3.21 4.94 1.73
CA LYS A 103 -3.48 4.40 3.09
C LYS A 103 -4.06 5.38 4.12
N THR A 104 -4.60 6.52 3.70
CA THR A 104 -5.52 7.28 4.54
C THR A 104 -6.93 6.72 4.45
N ASP A 105 -7.33 6.15 3.32
CA ASP A 105 -8.70 5.70 3.08
C ASP A 105 -8.69 4.25 2.58
N GLU A 106 -9.03 3.34 3.49
CA GLU A 106 -9.02 1.91 3.24
C GLU A 106 -10.36 1.46 2.63
N PRO A 107 -10.41 1.03 1.36
CA PRO A 107 -11.66 0.73 0.68
C PRO A 107 -12.36 -0.50 1.26
N ILE A 108 -13.69 -0.43 1.33
CA ILE A 108 -14.54 -1.54 1.79
C ILE A 108 -15.11 -2.25 0.55
N GLY A 109 -14.35 -3.21 0.04
CA GLY A 109 -14.71 -3.98 -1.16
C GLY A 109 -14.94 -3.07 -2.37
N THR A 110 -16.06 -3.27 -3.08
CA THR A 110 -16.46 -2.49 -4.28
C THR A 110 -17.62 -1.53 -3.99
N THR A 111 -17.87 -1.18 -2.73
CA THR A 111 -19.05 -0.40 -2.31
C THR A 111 -18.98 1.08 -2.67
N GLY A 112 -17.80 1.59 -3.03
CA GLY A 112 -17.54 3.03 -3.13
C GLY A 112 -17.35 3.71 -1.77
N LEU A 113 -17.35 2.96 -0.68
CA LEU A 113 -17.06 3.43 0.68
C LEU A 113 -15.63 3.05 1.08
N ALA A 114 -15.03 3.87 1.93
CA ALA A 114 -13.76 3.62 2.57
C ALA A 114 -13.86 3.99 4.06
N TRP A 115 -12.92 3.50 4.86
CA TRP A 115 -12.77 3.94 6.24
C TRP A 115 -11.38 4.52 6.47
N SER A 116 -11.30 5.46 7.42
CA SER A 116 -10.07 6.13 7.81
C SER A 116 -10.01 6.26 9.33
N GLU A 117 -8.80 6.31 9.88
CA GLU A 117 -8.60 6.64 11.28
C GLU A 117 -8.20 8.10 11.43
N LEU A 118 -8.99 8.85 12.20
CA LEU A 118 -8.63 10.20 12.63
C LEU A 118 -7.90 10.10 13.97
N ALA A 119 -6.58 10.04 13.93
CA ALA A 119 -5.78 10.23 15.14
C ALA A 119 -5.65 11.74 15.44
N PRO A 120 -5.94 12.23 16.66
CA PRO A 120 -5.62 13.60 17.02
C PRO A 120 -4.12 13.80 16.83
N ALA A 121 -3.74 14.89 16.16
CA ALA A 121 -2.37 15.17 15.76
C ALA A 121 -1.44 15.16 16.98
N LYS A 122 -0.84 14.01 17.27
CA LYS A 122 0.30 13.94 18.18
C LYS A 122 1.45 14.50 17.39
N ARG A 123 1.96 15.69 17.75
CA ARG A 123 3.23 16.22 17.23
C ARG A 123 4.23 15.07 17.28
N ILE A 124 4.59 14.54 16.12
CA ILE A 124 5.71 13.63 15.99
C ILE A 124 6.92 14.54 16.21
N PRO A 125 7.64 14.48 17.35
CA PRO A 125 8.91 15.16 17.39
C PRO A 125 9.77 14.48 16.34
N CYS A 126 10.31 15.30 15.43
CA CYS A 126 11.34 14.89 14.48
C CYS A 126 12.46 14.14 15.19
#